data_AF-A0A935IVA5-F1
#
_entry.id   AF-A0A935IVA5-F1
#
_cell.length_a   1.000
_cell.length_b   1.000
_cell.length_c   1.000
_cell.angle_alpha   90.00
_cell.angle_beta   90.00
_cell.angle_gamma   90.00
#
_symmetry.space_group_name_H-M   'P 1'
#
loop_
_entity.id
_entity.type
_entity.pdbx_description
1 polymer ?
#
loop_
_entity_poly.entity_id
_entity_poly.type
_entity_poly.pdbx_seq_one_letter_code
_entity_poly.pdbx_strand_id
1 'polypeptide(L)' 'MKFIRRDEKDPKSKFASNKWVWGEYKPDGKVVIGVNKEGKDCVSCHKSGTPRDLTLSFDLH' A
#
# COMPACT_ATOMS: atom_id res chain seq x y z
N MET A 1 9.09 6.47 -29.59
CA MET A 1 9.28 5.39 -28.59
C MET A 1 9.28 5.99 -27.19
N LYS A 2 8.40 5.54 -26.29
CA LYS A 2 8.42 5.95 -24.86
C LYS A 2 9.08 4.82 -24.07
N PHE A 3 10.27 5.08 -23.53
CA PHE A 3 10.92 4.18 -22.59
C PHE A 3 10.10 4.17 -21.29
N ILE A 4 9.36 3.10 -21.03
CA ILE A 4 8.74 2.88 -19.72
C ILE A 4 9.87 2.46 -18.79
N ARG A 5 10.26 3.35 -17.86
CA ARG A 5 11.12 2.96 -16.74
C ARG A 5 10.33 1.94 -15.92
N ARG A 6 10.94 0.78 -15.67
CA ARG A 6 10.30 -0.39 -15.04
C ARG A 6 9.82 -0.12 -13.60
N ASP A 7 10.26 0.98 -12.99
CA ASP A 7 10.06 1.29 -11.57
C ASP A 7 9.11 2.47 -11.31
N GLU A 8 8.44 3.00 -12.35
CA GLU A 8 7.45 4.05 -12.15
C GLU A 8 6.15 3.44 -11.59
N LYS A 9 5.85 3.71 -10.31
CA LYS A 9 4.56 3.33 -9.70
C LYS A 9 3.43 3.90 -10.57
N ASP A 10 2.57 3.04 -11.12
CA ASP A 10 1.42 3.50 -11.91
C ASP A 10 0.47 4.30 -11.00
N PRO A 11 0.38 5.63 -11.15
CA PRO A 11 -0.45 6.47 -10.28
C PRO A 11 -1.94 6.30 -10.56
N LYS A 12 -2.31 5.58 -11.64
CA LYS A 12 -3.69 5.32 -12.07
C LYS A 12 -4.12 3.87 -11.88
N SER A 13 -3.29 3.04 -11.26
CA SER A 13 -3.64 1.64 -10.99
C SER A 13 -4.91 1.58 -10.13
N LYS A 14 -5.93 0.89 -10.63
CA LYS A 14 -7.17 0.63 -9.89
C LYS A 14 -6.96 -0.22 -8.64
N PHE A 15 -5.80 -0.88 -8.52
CA PHE A 15 -5.44 -1.71 -7.36
C PHE A 15 -4.68 -0.94 -6.28
N ALA A 16 -4.35 0.32 -6.54
CA ALA A 16 -3.62 1.17 -5.61
C ALA A 16 -4.56 2.17 -4.94
N SER A 17 -4.31 2.46 -3.66
CA SER A 17 -4.95 3.54 -2.93
C SER A 17 -3.90 4.43 -2.31
N ASN A 18 -4.00 5.74 -2.54
CA ASN A 18 -2.98 6.73 -2.18
C ASN A 18 -1.58 6.36 -2.68
N LYS A 19 -1.49 5.76 -3.88
CA LYS A 19 -0.23 5.30 -4.52
C LYS A 19 0.47 4.13 -3.81
N TRP A 20 -0.24 3.44 -2.91
CA TRP A 20 0.19 2.22 -2.24
C TRP A 20 -0.67 1.02 -2.64
N VAL A 21 -0.04 -0.14 -2.79
CA VAL A 21 -0.72 -1.42 -2.96
C VAL A 21 -0.73 -2.12 -1.61
N TRP A 22 -1.89 -2.66 -1.24
CA TRP A 22 -2.11 -3.26 0.07
C TRP A 22 -2.39 -4.75 -0.07
N GLY A 23 -1.82 -5.53 0.82
CA GLY A 23 -2.07 -6.95 0.93
C GLY A 23 -1.76 -7.42 2.34
N GLU A 24 -2.55 -8.36 2.83
CA GLU A 24 -2.34 -8.99 4.12
C GLU A 24 -2.37 -10.51 3.92
N TYR A 25 -1.34 -11.16 4.45
CA TYR A 25 -1.17 -12.60 4.38
C TYR A 25 -1.00 -13.12 5.81
N LYS A 26 -1.63 -14.25 6.08
CA LYS A 26 -1.34 -15.02 7.28
C LYS A 26 0.04 -15.68 7.18
N PRO A 27 0.62 -16.14 8.30
CA PRO A 27 1.90 -16.85 8.30
C PRO A 27 1.92 -18.13 7.45
N ASP A 28 0.75 -18.73 7.20
CA ASP A 28 0.59 -19.90 6.32
C ASP A 28 0.48 -19.53 4.83
N GLY A 29 0.60 -18.25 4.48
CA GLY A 29 0.48 -17.74 3.11
C GLY A 29 -0.97 -17.46 2.67
N LYS A 30 -1.98 -17.71 3.52
CA LYS A 30 -3.37 -17.43 3.18
C LYS A 30 -3.60 -15.92 3.05
N VAL A 31 -4.23 -15.51 1.96
CA VAL A 31 -4.63 -14.11 1.72
C VAL A 31 -5.78 -13.72 2.66
N VAL A 32 -5.58 -12.67 3.45
CA VAL A 32 -6.61 -12.00 4.27
C VAL A 32 -7.16 -10.80 3.50
N ILE A 33 -6.27 -9.97 2.95
CA ILE A 33 -6.61 -8.82 2.10
C ILE A 33 -5.80 -8.94 0.81
N GLY A 34 -6.49 -8.95 -0.32
CA GLY A 34 -5.87 -8.94 -1.65
C GLY A 34 -5.88 -7.55 -2.28
N VAL A 35 -5.06 -7.37 -3.31
CA VAL A 35 -4.94 -6.09 -4.06
C VAL A 35 -6.25 -5.64 -4.72
N ASN A 36 -7.14 -6.59 -4.99
CA ASN A 36 -8.49 -6.34 -5.51
C ASN A 36 -9.42 -5.63 -4.51
N LYS A 37 -9.04 -5.54 -3.23
CA LYS A 37 -9.75 -4.77 -2.21
C LYS A 37 -9.29 -3.31 -2.13
N GLU A 38 -8.29 -2.92 -2.92
CA GLU A 38 -7.81 -1.54 -3.05
C GLU A 38 -7.29 -0.94 -1.71
N GLY A 39 -7.12 -1.75 -0.67
CA GLY A 39 -6.60 -1.32 0.63
C GLY A 39 -7.39 -0.25 1.36
N LYS A 40 -8.69 -0.04 1.07
CA LYS A 40 -9.50 1.05 1.66
C LYS A 40 -9.48 1.04 3.18
N ASP A 41 -9.64 -0.14 3.78
CA ASP A 41 -9.65 -0.32 5.24
C ASP A 41 -8.24 -0.16 5.84
N CYS A 42 -7.20 -0.57 5.10
CA CYS A 42 -5.82 -0.40 5.53
C CYS A 42 -5.44 1.08 5.55
N VAL A 43 -5.80 1.80 4.49
CA VAL A 43 -5.55 3.24 4.37
C VAL A 43 -6.29 4.05 5.42
N SER A 44 -7.53 3.69 5.77
CA SER A 44 -8.28 4.43 6.80
C SER A 44 -7.56 4.38 8.15
N CYS A 45 -7.01 3.21 8.52
CA CYS A 45 -6.21 3.04 9.73
C CYS A 45 -4.83 3.71 9.60
N HIS A 46 -4.11 3.50 8.50
CA HIS A 46 -2.75 4.00 8.27
C HIS A 46 -2.67 5.50 7.96
N LYS A 47 -3.81 6.20 7.84
CA LYS A 47 -3.89 7.65 7.83
C LYS A 47 -4.12 8.26 9.21
N SER A 48 -4.49 7.45 10.21
CA SER A 48 -4.76 7.93 11.56
C SER A 48 -3.45 8.16 12.32
N GLY A 49 -3.38 9.20 13.16
CA GLY A 49 -2.19 9.59 13.93
C GLY A 49 -1.20 10.49 13.19
N THR A 50 0.10 10.27 13.41
CA THR A 50 1.23 10.94 12.71
C THR A 50 2.05 10.00 11.81
N PRO A 51 1.42 9.22 10.91
CA PRO A 51 2.13 8.36 9.97
C PRO A 51 2.88 9.20 8.93
N ARG A 52 4.06 8.74 8.51
CA ARG A 52 4.82 9.34 7.40
C ARG A 52 4.56 8.50 6.15
N ASP A 53 3.81 9.06 5.20
CA ASP A 53 3.43 8.38 3.94
C ASP A 53 2.84 6.96 4.18
N LEU A 54 1.80 6.89 5.02
CA LEU A 54 1.10 5.64 5.41
C LEU A 54 1.98 4.60 6.14
N THR A 55 3.23 4.96 6.44
CA THR A 55 4.17 4.14 7.19
C THR A 55 4.15 4.58 8.65
N LEU A 56 3.91 3.62 9.54
CA LEU A 56 4.13 3.80 10.96
C LEU A 56 5.63 3.60 11.21
N SER A 57 6.33 4.70 11.40
CA SER A 57 7.74 4.71 11.74
C SER A 57 7.89 4.88 13.24
N PHE A 58 8.67 4.01 13.87
CA PHE A 58 9.09 4.17 15.25
C PHE A 58 10.37 5.01 15.27
N ASP A 59 10.40 6.03 16.11
CA ASP A 59 11.62 6.80 16.36
C ASP A 59 12.41 6.09 17.46
N LEU A 60 13.61 5.61 17.12
CA LEU A 60 14.58 5.06 18.06
C LEU A 60 15.48 6.24 18.46
N HIS A 61 14.98 7.02 19.42
CA HIS A 61 15.78 8.07 20.07
C HIS A 61 17.01 7.47 20.76
#